data_AF-A0A2E3FK21-F1
#
_entry.id   AF-A0A2E3FK21-F1
#
_cell.length_a   1.000
_cell.length_b   1.000
_cell.length_c   1.000
_cell.angle_alpha   90.00
_cell.angle_beta   90.00
_cell.angle_gamma   90.00
#
_symmetry.space_group_name_H-M   'P 1'
#
loop_
_entity.id
_entity.type
_entity.pdbx_description
1 polymer ?
#
loop_
_entity_poly.entity_id
_entity_poly.type
_entity_poly.pdbx_seq_one_letter_code
_entity_poly.pdbx_strand_id
1 'polypeptide(L)'
;KIFDKITASMQPEFEDEEPINPFDFWKGANFKLKIKQVAGFWNYDSSEFGKTEALLDDDAELEKIYDKIYDLSEFTAPDQFKTYDELKGRLDAVLGTKKIVTPKVDTEDLEDQSEGLNRPSADELDEISNLSAAATATTEDEDDALSYFQKLAEE
;
A
#
# COMPACT_ATOMS: atom_id res chain seq x y z
N LYS A 1 -0.64 -0.96 -21.20
CA LYS A 1 -1.61 -0.32 -22.13
C LYS A 1 -0.95 0.68 -23.06
N ILE A 2 -0.44 1.82 -22.58
CA ILE A 2 0.32 2.76 -23.43
C ILE A 2 1.68 2.16 -23.79
N PHE A 3 2.37 1.54 -22.82
CA PHE A 3 3.61 0.80 -23.06
C PHE A 3 3.43 -0.28 -24.15
N ASP A 4 2.36 -1.08 -24.07
CA ASP A 4 2.06 -2.11 -25.07
C ASP A 4 1.91 -1.51 -26.48
N LYS A 5 1.36 -0.30 -26.62
CA LYS A 5 1.28 0.41 -27.91
C LYS A 5 2.66 0.86 -28.39
N ILE A 6 3.51 1.36 -27.51
CA ILE A 6 4.90 1.73 -27.84
C ILE A 6 5.67 0.50 -28.35
N THR A 7 5.60 -0.61 -27.60
CA THR A 7 6.26 -1.85 -27.97
C THR A 7 5.72 -2.42 -29.27
N ALA A 8 4.40 -2.38 -29.50
CA ALA A 8 3.79 -2.82 -30.76
C ALA A 8 4.25 -1.97 -31.96
N SER A 9 4.45 -0.66 -31.79
CA SER A 9 5.00 0.19 -32.86
C SER A 9 6.47 -0.10 -33.16
N MET A 10 7.25 -0.51 -32.17
CA MET A 10 8.66 -0.90 -32.34
C MET A 10 8.83 -2.35 -32.84
N GLN A 11 7.87 -3.21 -32.53
CA GLN A 11 7.82 -4.63 -32.89
C GLN A 11 6.48 -4.93 -33.56
N PRO A 12 6.31 -4.53 -34.83
CA PRO A 12 5.08 -4.76 -35.56
C PRO A 12 4.75 -6.26 -35.63
N GLU A 13 3.47 -6.58 -35.47
CA GLU A 13 2.96 -7.96 -35.47
C GLU A 13 2.83 -8.53 -36.89
N PHE A 14 2.86 -7.67 -37.90
CA PHE A 14 2.71 -8.01 -39.31
C PHE A 14 3.94 -7.59 -40.13
N GLU A 15 4.35 -8.42 -41.10
CA GLU A 15 5.56 -8.20 -41.92
C GLU A 15 5.47 -6.99 -42.87
N ASP A 16 4.27 -6.46 -43.10
CA ASP A 16 4.00 -5.31 -43.95
C ASP A 16 4.03 -3.96 -43.21
N GLU A 17 4.21 -3.97 -41.88
CA GLU A 17 4.35 -2.75 -41.08
C GLU A 17 5.82 -2.45 -40.79
N GLU A 18 6.26 -1.22 -41.09
CA GLU A 18 7.62 -0.79 -40.79
C GLU A 18 7.77 -0.51 -39.28
N PRO A 19 8.81 -1.04 -38.61
CA PRO A 19 9.06 -0.75 -37.21
C PRO A 19 9.41 0.74 -37.07
N ILE A 20 8.62 1.45 -36.28
CA ILE A 20 8.81 2.87 -36.00
C ILE A 20 9.29 2.98 -34.57
N ASN A 21 10.40 3.69 -34.37
CA ASN A 21 10.81 4.11 -33.03
C ASN A 21 10.11 5.43 -32.69
N PRO A 22 9.11 5.46 -31.80
CA PRO A 22 8.35 6.67 -31.53
C PRO A 22 9.19 7.77 -30.85
N PHE A 23 10.36 7.42 -30.31
CA PHE A 23 11.27 8.34 -29.63
C PHE A 23 12.34 8.93 -30.56
N ASP A 24 12.35 8.56 -31.84
CA ASP A 24 13.25 9.14 -32.83
C ASP A 24 12.77 10.56 -33.19
N PHE A 25 13.66 11.56 -33.13
CA PHE A 25 13.32 12.95 -33.43
C PHE A 25 13.05 13.23 -34.91
N TRP A 26 13.55 12.39 -35.82
CA TRP A 26 13.41 12.60 -37.27
C TRP A 26 12.44 11.62 -37.93
N LYS A 27 12.35 10.40 -37.40
CA LYS A 27 11.48 9.34 -37.94
C LYS A 27 10.47 8.79 -36.93
N GLY A 28 10.26 9.51 -35.83
CA GLY A 28 9.28 9.15 -34.82
C GLY A 28 7.85 9.44 -35.23
N ALA A 29 6.93 9.29 -34.27
CA ALA A 29 5.52 9.55 -34.46
C ALA A 29 4.91 10.15 -33.20
N ASN A 30 4.13 11.22 -33.36
CA ASN A 30 3.45 11.87 -32.25
C ASN A 30 2.37 10.96 -31.65
N PHE A 31 2.32 10.84 -30.32
CA PHE A 31 1.33 10.03 -29.63
C PHE A 31 0.10 10.85 -29.23
N LYS A 32 -1.07 10.48 -29.75
CA LYS A 32 -2.35 11.11 -29.38
C LYS A 32 -2.94 10.40 -28.17
N LEU A 33 -2.73 10.97 -26.99
CA LEU A 33 -3.34 10.47 -25.75
C LEU A 33 -4.84 10.79 -25.71
N LYS A 34 -5.68 9.76 -25.75
CA LYS A 34 -7.15 9.89 -25.62
C LYS A 34 -7.61 9.14 -24.37
N ILE A 35 -8.14 9.88 -23.40
CA ILE A 35 -8.64 9.34 -22.14
C ILE A 35 -10.16 9.22 -22.22
N LYS A 36 -10.71 8.06 -21.86
CA LYS A 36 -12.14 7.83 -21.71
C LYS A 36 -12.42 7.20 -20.35
N GLN A 37 -13.52 7.57 -19.71
CA GLN A 37 -14.01 6.84 -18.52
C GLN A 37 -14.89 5.69 -18.99
N VAL A 38 -14.51 4.46 -18.64
CA VAL A 38 -15.30 3.25 -18.93
C VAL A 38 -15.44 2.48 -17.63
N ALA A 39 -16.68 2.26 -17.20
CA ALA A 39 -17.01 1.56 -15.95
C ALA A 39 -16.28 2.11 -14.69
N GLY A 40 -16.05 3.43 -14.63
CA GLY A 40 -15.40 4.09 -13.50
C GLY A 40 -13.87 4.11 -13.53
N PHE A 41 -13.23 3.52 -14.54
CA PHE A 41 -11.77 3.54 -14.72
C PHE A 41 -11.38 4.38 -15.93
N TRP A 42 -10.17 4.95 -15.90
CA TRP A 42 -9.57 5.63 -17.05
C TRP A 42 -9.06 4.59 -18.06
N ASN A 43 -9.56 4.67 -19.28
CA ASN A 43 -9.17 3.83 -20.40
C ASN A 43 -8.39 4.66 -21.43
N TYR A 44 -7.33 4.05 -21.98
CA TYR A 44 -6.41 4.67 -22.95
C TYR A 44 -6.38 3.95 -24.29
N ASP A 45 -7.28 2.98 -24.53
CA ASP A 45 -7.23 2.10 -25.72
C ASP A 45 -7.47 2.88 -27.02
N SER A 46 -8.21 4.00 -26.94
CA SER A 46 -8.41 4.93 -28.06
C SER A 46 -7.19 5.81 -28.40
N SER A 47 -6.11 5.74 -27.62
CA SER A 47 -4.86 6.46 -27.92
C SER A 47 -4.12 5.77 -29.08
N GLU A 48 -3.52 6.55 -29.97
CA GLU A 48 -2.90 6.04 -31.20
C GLU A 48 -1.68 6.89 -31.57
N PHE A 49 -0.74 6.29 -32.30
CA PHE A 49 0.34 7.03 -32.94
C PHE A 49 -0.16 7.71 -34.21
N GLY A 50 0.33 8.92 -34.44
CA GLY A 50 0.11 9.65 -35.68
C GLY A 50 0.91 9.05 -36.83
N LYS A 51 1.05 9.83 -37.90
CA LYS A 51 1.96 9.50 -39.00
C LYS A 51 3.41 9.67 -38.55
N THR A 52 4.33 9.03 -39.24
CA THR A 52 5.76 9.29 -39.08
C THR A 52 6.07 10.71 -39.54
N GLU A 53 6.60 11.51 -38.62
CA GLU A 53 6.96 12.90 -38.87
C GLU A 53 8.12 13.31 -37.97
N ALA A 54 8.98 14.19 -38.46
CA ALA A 54 10.02 14.79 -37.64
C ALA A 54 9.35 15.64 -36.54
N LEU A 55 9.95 15.65 -35.34
CA LEU A 55 9.43 16.41 -34.22
C LEU A 55 9.45 17.91 -34.51
N LEU A 56 10.55 18.40 -35.08
CA LEU A 56 10.76 19.77 -35.54
C LEU A 56 11.70 19.76 -36.76
N ASP A 57 11.60 20.79 -37.61
CA ASP A 57 12.49 20.99 -38.76
C ASP A 57 13.77 21.78 -38.40
N ASP A 58 13.87 22.33 -37.19
CA ASP A 58 15.00 23.14 -36.71
C ASP A 58 15.84 22.37 -35.67
N ASP A 59 17.07 22.02 -36.08
CA ASP A 59 18.05 21.31 -35.25
C ASP A 59 18.40 22.07 -33.95
N ALA A 60 18.38 23.41 -33.95
CA ALA A 60 18.71 24.20 -32.76
C ALA A 60 17.61 24.15 -31.69
N GLU A 61 16.36 23.87 -32.08
CA GLU A 61 15.28 23.64 -31.13
C GLU A 61 15.26 22.19 -30.63
N LEU A 62 15.64 21.23 -31.48
CA LEU A 62 15.83 19.83 -31.09
C LEU A 62 16.90 19.68 -30.00
N GLU A 63 18.03 20.36 -30.13
CA GLU A 63 19.10 20.35 -29.11
C GLU A 63 18.58 20.85 -27.75
N LYS A 64 17.79 21.93 -27.73
CA LYS A 64 17.17 22.44 -26.49
C LYS A 64 16.18 21.47 -25.85
N ILE A 65 15.53 20.62 -26.65
CA ILE A 65 14.62 19.58 -26.14
C ILE A 65 15.45 18.44 -25.58
N TYR A 66 16.50 18.04 -26.28
CA TYR A 66 17.42 16.99 -25.84
C TYR A 66 18.07 17.34 -24.49
N ASP A 67 18.50 18.59 -24.31
CA ASP A 67 19.07 19.08 -23.04
C ASP A 67 18.09 19.06 -21.85
N LYS A 68 16.78 18.95 -22.11
CA LYS A 68 15.76 18.85 -21.07
C LYS A 68 15.42 17.42 -20.69
N ILE A 69 16.03 16.43 -21.34
CA ILE A 69 15.81 15.02 -21.01
C ILE A 69 16.56 14.72 -19.72
N TYR A 70 15.84 14.22 -18.73
CA TYR A 70 16.41 13.77 -17.46
C TYR A 70 16.78 12.29 -17.55
N ASP A 71 17.82 11.91 -16.81
CA ASP A 71 18.16 10.50 -16.67
C ASP A 71 17.07 9.79 -15.84
N LEU A 72 16.53 8.71 -16.38
CA LEU A 72 15.52 7.89 -15.72
C LEU A 72 16.14 6.73 -14.92
N SER A 73 17.47 6.56 -14.99
CA SER A 73 18.20 5.52 -14.25
C SER A 73 18.01 5.64 -12.74
N GLU A 74 17.75 6.85 -12.24
CA GLU A 74 17.44 7.16 -10.84
C GLU A 74 16.27 6.33 -10.29
N PHE A 75 15.27 6.02 -11.12
CA PHE A 75 14.13 5.19 -10.69
C PHE A 75 14.48 3.70 -10.53
N THR A 76 15.55 3.26 -11.19
CA THR A 76 16.05 1.89 -11.12
C THR A 76 17.28 1.74 -10.23
N ALA A 77 17.69 2.83 -9.59
CA ALA A 77 18.86 2.84 -8.75
C ALA A 77 18.64 1.94 -7.50
N PRO A 78 19.69 1.26 -6.99
CA PRO A 78 19.56 0.31 -5.88
C PRO A 78 19.02 0.93 -4.58
N ASP A 79 19.17 2.23 -4.41
CA ASP A 79 18.66 3.01 -3.28
C ASP A 79 17.12 3.14 -3.29
N GLN A 80 16.47 2.98 -4.45
CA GLN A 80 15.01 2.93 -4.57
C GLN A 80 14.43 1.58 -4.12
N PHE A 81 15.26 0.55 -3.93
CA PHE A 81 14.84 -0.78 -3.53
C PHE A 81 15.23 -1.07 -2.08
N LYS A 82 14.23 -1.39 -1.25
CA LYS A 82 14.45 -1.87 0.11
C LYS A 82 15.04 -3.26 0.12
N THR A 83 15.67 -3.62 1.23
CA THR A 83 16.22 -4.97 1.41
C THR A 83 15.09 -6.00 1.49
N TYR A 84 15.43 -7.26 1.18
CA TYR A 84 14.49 -8.37 1.22
C TYR A 84 13.80 -8.50 2.59
N ASP A 85 14.57 -8.39 3.67
CA ASP A 85 14.06 -8.57 5.03
C ASP A 85 13.03 -7.50 5.41
N GLU A 86 13.24 -6.26 4.97
CA GLU A 86 12.30 -5.15 5.20
C GLU A 86 11.00 -5.33 4.40
N LEU A 87 11.10 -5.76 3.14
CA LEU A 87 9.94 -6.04 2.30
C LEU A 87 9.14 -7.23 2.84
N LYS A 88 9.83 -8.30 3.25
CA LYS A 88 9.22 -9.47 3.86
C LYS A 88 8.53 -9.11 5.18
N GLY A 89 9.18 -8.35 6.05
CA GLY A 89 8.60 -7.89 7.31
C GLY A 89 7.33 -7.05 7.09
N ARG A 90 7.32 -6.16 6.10
CA ARG A 90 6.14 -5.37 5.75
C ARG A 90 5.03 -6.23 5.15
N LEU A 91 5.37 -7.18 4.28
CA LEU A 91 4.42 -8.13 3.71
C LEU A 91 3.76 -8.95 4.82
N ASP A 92 4.54 -9.50 5.75
CA ASP A 92 4.02 -10.30 6.86
C ASP A 92 3.15 -9.48 7.82
N ALA A 93 3.47 -8.20 8.03
CA ALA A 93 2.64 -7.27 8.80
C ALA A 93 1.30 -6.95 8.10
N VAL A 94 1.32 -6.73 6.78
CA VAL A 94 0.10 -6.43 5.99
C VAL A 94 -0.80 -7.66 5.86
N LEU A 95 -0.22 -8.84 5.67
CA LEU A 95 -0.97 -10.09 5.58
C LEU A 95 -1.42 -10.64 6.95
N GLY A 96 -0.96 -10.05 8.05
CA GLY A 96 -1.25 -10.54 9.39
C GLY A 96 -0.65 -11.93 9.68
N THR A 97 0.32 -12.39 8.88
CA THR A 97 1.03 -13.67 9.05
C THR A 97 2.09 -13.62 10.15
N LYS A 98 2.17 -12.51 10.89
CA LYS A 98 2.78 -12.52 12.22
C LYS A 98 2.05 -13.58 13.02
N LYS A 99 2.62 -14.79 13.06
CA LYS A 99 2.26 -15.81 14.05
C LYS A 99 2.25 -15.05 15.36
N ILE A 100 1.07 -14.85 15.92
CA ILE A 100 0.93 -14.61 17.33
C ILE A 100 1.67 -15.81 17.91
N VAL A 101 2.91 -15.56 18.37
CA VAL A 101 3.61 -16.52 19.19
C VAL A 101 2.77 -16.51 20.45
N THR A 102 1.73 -17.34 20.48
CA THR A 102 1.11 -17.75 21.72
C THR A 102 2.28 -18.23 22.57
N PRO A 103 2.52 -17.61 23.74
CA PRO A 103 3.54 -18.12 24.64
C PRO A 103 3.22 -19.58 24.84
N LYS A 104 4.14 -20.46 24.45
CA LYS A 104 4.03 -21.87 24.77
C LYS A 104 4.32 -21.91 26.27
N VAL A 105 3.27 -21.80 27.07
CA VAL A 105 3.35 -22.07 28.51
C VAL A 105 3.81 -23.52 28.60
N ASP A 106 5.01 -23.74 29.10
CA ASP A 106 5.51 -25.08 29.38
C ASP A 106 4.53 -25.74 30.35
N THR A 107 3.78 -26.70 29.83
CA THR A 107 2.72 -27.44 30.52
C THR A 107 3.28 -28.49 31.48
N GLU A 108 4.34 -28.17 32.21
CA GLU A 108 4.87 -29.03 33.28
C GLU A 108 4.53 -28.46 34.68
N ASP A 109 4.01 -27.23 34.77
CA ASP A 109 3.51 -26.60 36.01
C ASP A 109 1.99 -26.33 36.02
N LEU A 110 1.25 -26.88 35.04
CA LEU A 110 -0.20 -26.67 34.90
C LEU A 110 -1.07 -27.78 35.50
N GLU A 111 -0.49 -28.83 36.08
CA GLU A 111 -1.27 -29.87 36.78
C GLU A 111 -1.90 -29.34 38.09
N ASP A 112 -1.47 -28.18 38.60
CA ASP A 112 -2.02 -27.57 39.82
C ASP A 112 -3.02 -26.42 39.55
N GLN A 113 -3.31 -26.12 38.27
CA GLN A 113 -4.25 -25.04 37.89
C GLN A 113 -5.58 -25.55 37.33
N SER A 114 -5.78 -26.87 37.23
CA SER A 114 -7.05 -27.46 36.77
C SER A 114 -8.13 -27.55 37.85
N GLU A 115 -7.81 -27.24 39.10
CA GLU A 115 -8.76 -27.23 40.22
C GLU A 115 -9.06 -25.78 40.67
N GLY A 116 -9.89 -25.08 39.89
CA GLY A 116 -10.88 -24.15 40.44
C GLY A 116 -10.42 -22.86 41.15
N LEU A 117 -9.26 -22.26 40.83
CA LEU A 117 -8.85 -20.96 41.39
C LEU A 117 -9.23 -19.76 40.50
N ASN A 118 -10.54 -19.49 40.37
CA ASN A 118 -11.13 -18.14 40.27
C ASN A 118 -12.65 -18.23 40.01
N ARG A 119 -13.36 -18.99 40.84
CA ARG A 119 -14.80 -18.78 40.97
C ARG A 119 -14.98 -17.70 42.03
N PRO A 120 -15.55 -16.52 41.70
CA PRO A 120 -15.79 -15.49 42.69
C PRO A 120 -16.69 -16.06 43.80
N SER A 121 -16.35 -15.75 45.05
CA SER A 121 -17.09 -16.17 46.23
C SER A 121 -18.47 -15.51 46.25
N ALA A 122 -19.45 -16.11 46.94
CA ALA A 122 -20.81 -15.55 46.99
C ALA A 122 -20.83 -14.13 47.58
N ASP A 123 -19.93 -13.81 48.51
CA ASP A 123 -19.77 -12.46 49.07
C ASP A 123 -19.26 -11.44 48.02
N GLU A 124 -18.40 -11.86 47.10
CA GLU A 124 -17.91 -10.99 46.01
C GLU A 124 -19.03 -10.71 44.99
N LEU A 125 -19.91 -11.68 44.75
CA LEU A 125 -21.08 -11.55 43.87
C LEU A 125 -22.18 -10.62 44.44
N ASP A 126 -22.29 -10.53 45.77
CA ASP A 126 -23.19 -9.58 46.43
C ASP A 126 -22.65 -8.14 46.40
N GLU A 127 -21.32 -7.95 46.43
CA GLU A 127 -20.70 -6.63 46.26
C GLU A 127 -20.89 -6.06 44.84
N ILE A 128 -20.65 -6.85 43.78
CA ILE A 128 -20.92 -6.38 42.39
C ILE A 128 -22.41 -6.13 42.12
N SER A 129 -23.32 -6.85 42.79
CA SER A 129 -24.76 -6.58 42.72
C SER A 129 -25.12 -5.24 43.37
N ASN A 130 -24.50 -4.90 44.50
CA ASN A 130 -24.66 -3.59 45.16
C ASN A 130 -24.02 -2.42 44.39
N LEU A 131 -22.91 -2.64 43.68
CA LEU A 131 -22.34 -1.63 42.77
C LEU A 131 -23.30 -1.29 41.61
N SER A 132 -24.03 -2.28 41.09
CA SER A 132 -25.03 -2.03 40.03
C SER A 132 -26.25 -1.24 40.50
N ALA A 133 -26.60 -1.33 41.79
CA ALA A 133 -27.68 -0.55 42.39
C ALA A 133 -27.26 0.91 42.66
N ALA A 134 -25.98 1.16 42.98
CA ALA A 134 -25.43 2.50 43.16
C ALA A 134 -25.31 3.30 41.84
N ALA A 135 -25.14 2.62 40.70
CA ALA A 135 -25.09 3.28 39.38
C ALA A 135 -26.41 3.92 38.92
N THR A 136 -27.50 3.74 39.68
CA THR A 136 -28.79 4.43 39.43
C THR A 136 -28.94 5.70 40.29
N ALA A 137 -27.94 6.06 41.10
CA ALA A 137 -27.91 7.28 41.89
C ALA A 137 -26.69 8.15 41.55
N THR A 138 -26.98 9.27 40.89
CA THR A 138 -26.23 10.54 40.95
C THR A 138 -24.76 10.59 40.47
N THR A 139 -24.66 11.06 39.23
CA THR A 139 -23.64 11.89 38.55
C THR A 139 -22.63 12.72 39.37
N GLU A 140 -21.75 12.14 40.21
CA GLU A 140 -20.65 12.93 40.82
C GLU A 140 -19.23 12.32 40.84
N ASP A 141 -19.00 11.06 40.45
CA ASP A 141 -17.64 10.44 40.54
C ASP A 141 -17.04 10.01 39.18
N GLU A 142 -17.02 10.90 38.19
CA GLU A 142 -16.38 10.64 36.88
C GLU A 142 -14.83 10.76 36.90
N ASP A 143 -14.24 11.38 37.93
CA ASP A 143 -12.79 11.64 38.00
C ASP A 143 -11.94 10.41 38.43
N ASP A 144 -12.51 9.45 39.17
CA ASP A 144 -11.77 8.29 39.67
C ASP A 144 -11.60 7.19 38.60
N ALA A 145 -12.57 7.09 37.68
CA ALA A 145 -12.48 6.17 36.53
C ALA A 145 -11.35 6.57 35.57
N LEU A 146 -11.10 7.86 35.37
CA LEU A 146 -10.05 8.36 34.47
C LEU A 146 -8.64 8.13 35.04
N SER A 147 -8.50 8.14 36.37
CA SER A 147 -7.24 7.89 37.07
C SER A 147 -6.74 6.44 36.86
N TYR A 148 -7.66 5.49 36.69
CA TYR A 148 -7.33 4.09 36.43
C TYR A 148 -6.78 3.87 35.01
N PHE A 149 -7.30 4.60 34.01
CA PHE A 149 -6.78 4.53 32.63
C PHE A 149 -5.43 5.23 32.48
N GLN A 150 -5.20 6.32 33.22
CA GLN A 150 -3.92 7.04 33.19
C GLN A 150 -2.78 6.19 33.75
N LYS A 151 -3.03 5.42 34.81
CA LYS A 151 -2.04 4.54 35.44
C LYS A 151 -1.61 3.36 34.55
N LEU A 152 -2.49 2.92 33.65
CA LEU A 152 -2.21 1.84 32.68
C LEU A 152 -1.43 2.34 31.46
N ALA A 153 -1.45 3.64 31.18
CA ALA A 153 -0.72 4.25 30.06
C ALA A 153 0.73 4.63 30.40
N GLU A 154 1.07 4.66 31.70
CA GLU A 154 2.43 4.96 32.19
C GLU A 154 3.25 3.70 32.51
N GLU A 155 2.71 2.49 32.29
CA GLU A 155 3.44 1.21 32.36
C GLU A 155 4.00 0.77 31.00
#